data_AF-A0A1D6NRM7-F1
#
_entry.id   AF-A0A1D6NRM7-F1
#
_cell.length_a   1.000
_cell.length_b   1.000
_cell.length_c   1.000
_cell.angle_alpha   90.00
_cell.angle_beta   90.00
_cell.angle_gamma   90.00
#
_symmetry.space_group_name_H-M   'P 1'
#
loop_
_entity.id
_entity.type
_entity.pdbx_description
1 polymer ?
#
loop_
_entity_poly.entity_id
_entity_poly.type
_entity_poly.pdbx_seq_one_letter_code
_entity_poly.pdbx_strand_id
1 'polypeptide(L)'
;MRGRPSARHARWRGAVSGRGQSPGYGSGVAARGREGVRGSQWRDDATGGRETSREGIIGDGSFDCTVDHEKYASIYGPTTGDKIRLGDTNLYAGIEKDFAFYGDGCIFGGGKVLRDGMVQALGYPESFCLDTVITNDVVIDYTGIYKADIGIKGGLIVAIGKAGNPDVMDGVHNNMIVGVNTEVIAYEGMIVTAGGIDCHVHFICPQLAEEAIASG
;
A
#
# COMPACT_ATOMS: atom_id res chain seq x y z
N MET A 1 11.59 43.77 17.85
CA MET A 1 12.01 42.80 18.88
C MET A 1 10.89 41.79 19.08
N ARG A 2 11.25 40.51 19.20
CA ARG A 2 10.45 39.32 18.87
C ARG A 2 9.36 39.01 19.91
N GLY A 3 8.13 38.77 19.47
CA GLY A 3 7.08 38.11 20.25
C GLY A 3 6.75 36.75 19.65
N ARG A 4 7.00 35.67 20.40
CA ARG A 4 6.66 34.27 20.03
C ARG A 4 5.15 34.02 20.19
N PRO A 5 4.51 33.18 19.37
CA PRO A 5 3.25 32.55 19.75
C PRO A 5 3.50 31.18 20.40
N SER A 6 2.95 31.00 21.60
CA SER A 6 2.87 29.72 22.30
C SER A 6 1.79 28.82 21.68
N ALA A 7 2.15 27.58 21.38
CA ALA A 7 1.23 26.52 20.95
C ALA A 7 0.19 26.22 22.05
N ARG A 8 -1.10 26.32 21.72
CA ARG A 8 -2.19 25.80 22.57
C ARG A 8 -2.58 24.41 22.08
N HIS A 9 -2.25 23.42 22.91
CA HIS A 9 -2.77 22.05 22.82
C HIS A 9 -4.27 22.04 23.08
N ALA A 10 -5.06 21.44 22.19
CA ALA A 10 -6.43 21.02 22.49
C ALA A 10 -6.39 19.61 23.10
N ARG A 11 -6.52 19.52 24.42
CA ARG A 11 -6.88 18.28 25.14
C ARG A 11 -8.39 18.13 25.07
N TRP A 12 -8.88 17.00 24.59
CA TRP A 12 -10.23 16.53 24.89
C TRP A 12 -10.14 15.30 25.80
N ARG A 13 -10.62 15.44 27.04
CA ARG A 13 -10.90 14.34 27.96
C ARG A 13 -12.42 14.20 28.03
N GLY A 14 -12.93 13.00 27.75
CA GLY A 14 -14.28 12.56 28.13
C GLY A 14 -14.17 11.19 28.76
N ALA A 15 -14.69 11.04 29.98
CA ALA A 15 -14.56 9.85 30.81
C ALA A 15 -15.93 9.38 31.31
N VAL A 16 -16.15 8.05 31.18
CA VAL A 16 -16.87 7.11 32.06
C VAL A 16 -18.41 7.03 32.07
N SER A 17 -18.92 5.85 31.69
CA SER A 17 -19.69 4.85 32.50
C SER A 17 -20.63 4.06 31.57
N GLY A 18 -20.90 2.77 31.68
CA GLY A 18 -20.50 1.66 32.53
C GLY A 18 -21.37 0.43 32.21
N ARG A 19 -20.88 -0.75 32.61
CA ARG A 19 -21.58 -2.04 32.81
C ARG A 19 -22.09 -2.83 31.59
N GLY A 20 -21.52 -4.02 31.41
CA GLY A 20 -22.27 -5.24 31.72
C GLY A 20 -22.47 -6.28 30.59
N GLN A 21 -22.08 -7.51 30.93
CA GLN A 21 -22.62 -8.80 30.48
C GLN A 21 -22.08 -9.44 29.19
N SER A 22 -21.17 -10.39 29.42
CA SER A 22 -20.97 -11.59 28.62
C SER A 22 -22.21 -12.50 28.68
N PRO A 23 -22.46 -13.30 27.64
CA PRO A 23 -22.87 -14.67 27.89
C PRO A 23 -22.07 -15.65 27.02
N GLY A 24 -21.46 -16.62 27.69
CA GLY A 24 -21.13 -17.90 27.08
C GLY A 24 -22.41 -18.70 26.84
N TYR A 25 -22.42 -19.49 25.77
CA TYR A 25 -23.32 -20.60 25.59
C TYR A 25 -22.51 -21.79 25.08
N GLY A 26 -22.38 -22.81 25.93
CA GLY A 26 -22.04 -24.15 25.52
C GLY A 26 -23.32 -24.98 25.38
N SER A 27 -23.25 -25.97 24.50
CA SER A 27 -23.71 -27.37 24.66
C SER A 27 -24.43 -27.91 23.43
N GLY A 28 -23.76 -28.88 22.77
CA GLY A 28 -24.30 -30.15 22.28
C GLY A 28 -25.37 -30.14 21.18
N VAL A 29 -25.19 -30.97 20.15
CA VAL A 29 -25.97 -32.22 19.97
C VAL A 29 -25.56 -32.96 18.68
N ALA A 30 -25.44 -34.28 18.86
CA ALA A 30 -25.62 -35.41 17.92
C ALA A 30 -24.73 -35.58 16.68
N ALA A 31 -23.93 -36.66 16.75
CA ALA A 31 -23.47 -37.45 15.64
C ALA A 31 -24.63 -38.09 14.85
N ARG A 32 -24.56 -38.06 13.50
CA ARG A 32 -25.17 -39.05 12.60
C ARG A 32 -24.37 -39.20 11.31
N GLY A 33 -24.18 -40.45 10.90
CA GLY A 33 -24.17 -40.85 9.48
C GLY A 33 -22.82 -40.86 8.77
N ARG A 34 -22.16 -42.03 8.74
CA ARG A 34 -21.17 -42.37 7.72
C ARG A 34 -21.88 -42.71 6.42
N GLU A 35 -21.46 -42.12 5.31
CA GLU A 35 -21.50 -42.77 3.99
C GLU A 35 -20.17 -42.51 3.27
N GLY A 36 -19.60 -43.58 2.74
CA GLY A 36 -18.21 -43.65 2.31
C GLY A 36 -17.97 -43.10 0.91
N VAL A 37 -16.79 -42.50 0.73
CA VAL A 37 -16.16 -42.35 -0.57
C VAL A 37 -14.81 -43.07 -0.51
N ARG A 38 -14.60 -43.90 -1.53
CA ARG A 38 -13.55 -44.91 -1.68
C ARG A 38 -12.15 -44.32 -1.51
N GLY A 39 -11.36 -44.92 -0.62
CA GLY A 39 -9.95 -44.58 -0.45
C GLY A 39 -9.15 -44.92 -1.71
N SER A 40 -8.38 -43.96 -2.20
CA SER A 40 -7.27 -44.22 -3.11
C SER A 40 -6.12 -44.79 -2.28
N GLN A 41 -5.77 -46.03 -2.60
CA GLN A 41 -4.67 -46.78 -2.02
C GLN A 41 -3.35 -46.16 -2.49
N TRP A 42 -2.71 -45.33 -1.66
CA TRP A 42 -1.30 -45.02 -1.84
C TRP A 42 -0.51 -46.24 -1.38
N ARG A 43 0.22 -46.86 -2.31
CA ARG A 43 1.11 -47.99 -2.01
C ARG A 43 2.35 -47.47 -1.31
N ASP A 44 2.62 -47.98 -0.12
CA ASP A 44 3.88 -47.81 0.59
C ASP A 44 4.95 -48.72 -0.03
N ASP A 45 5.70 -48.22 -1.02
CA ASP A 45 6.97 -48.84 -1.43
C ASP A 45 8.07 -48.37 -0.47
N ALA A 46 8.22 -49.13 0.62
CA ALA A 46 9.25 -48.96 1.63
C ALA A 46 10.60 -49.56 1.18
N THR A 47 11.33 -48.86 0.30
CA THR A 47 12.79 -49.05 0.10
C THR A 47 13.43 -47.76 -0.47
N GLY A 48 13.54 -46.72 0.35
CA GLY A 48 14.29 -45.51 0.02
C GLY A 48 14.82 -44.88 1.31
N GLY A 49 16.14 -44.66 1.37
CA GLY A 49 16.86 -44.25 2.59
C GLY A 49 16.25 -43.04 3.29
N ARG A 50 16.26 -43.09 4.63
CA ARG A 50 15.89 -41.98 5.50
C ARG A 50 16.93 -40.87 5.34
N GLU A 51 16.75 -39.97 4.38
CA GLU A 51 17.54 -38.73 4.33
C GLU A 51 17.13 -37.89 5.56
N THR A 52 17.98 -37.91 6.58
CA THR A 52 17.95 -36.95 7.68
C THR A 52 18.13 -35.56 7.08
N SER A 53 17.30 -34.60 7.51
CA SER A 53 17.45 -33.18 7.18
C SER A 53 18.92 -32.78 7.25
N ARG A 54 19.52 -32.43 6.11
CA ARG A 54 20.92 -32.01 6.06
C ARG A 54 21.04 -30.67 6.77
N GLU A 55 21.70 -30.64 7.92
CA GLU A 55 22.22 -29.39 8.49
C GLU A 55 23.30 -28.86 7.54
N GLY A 56 22.89 -28.01 6.60
CA GLY A 56 23.82 -27.26 5.77
C GLY A 56 24.40 -26.12 6.61
N ILE A 57 25.73 -26.02 6.67
CA ILE A 57 26.39 -24.80 7.12
C ILE A 57 26.03 -23.73 6.09
N ILE A 58 25.25 -22.73 6.50
CA ILE A 58 25.00 -21.57 5.66
C ILE A 58 26.35 -20.89 5.48
N GLY A 59 26.90 -20.98 4.27
CA GLY A 59 28.16 -20.33 3.93
C GLY A 59 28.11 -18.84 4.26
N ASP A 60 29.28 -18.25 4.40
CA ASP A 60 29.58 -16.83 4.57
C ASP A 60 29.16 -15.93 3.38
N GLY A 61 28.19 -16.35 2.58
CA GLY A 61 27.58 -15.55 1.52
C GLY A 61 26.72 -14.43 2.10
N SER A 62 26.63 -13.31 1.37
CA SER A 62 25.70 -12.23 1.73
C SER A 62 24.25 -12.70 1.53
N PHE A 63 23.39 -12.44 2.52
CA PHE A 63 21.93 -12.65 2.41
C PHE A 63 21.22 -11.52 1.64
N ASP A 64 22.00 -10.61 1.06
CA ASP A 64 21.50 -9.44 0.34
C ASP A 64 20.91 -9.85 -1.02
N CYS A 65 19.72 -9.36 -1.29
CA CYS A 65 19.10 -9.43 -2.61
C CYS A 65 19.26 -8.07 -3.29
N THR A 66 20.05 -8.01 -4.36
CA THR A 66 20.26 -6.79 -5.14
C THR A 66 19.45 -6.82 -6.43
N VAL A 67 18.92 -5.67 -6.83
CA VAL A 67 18.25 -5.49 -8.12
C VAL A 67 18.98 -4.41 -8.91
N ASP A 68 19.12 -4.64 -10.21
CA ASP A 68 19.62 -3.61 -11.11
C ASP A 68 18.65 -2.42 -11.16
N HIS A 69 19.21 -1.20 -11.30
CA HIS A 69 18.44 0.04 -11.22
C HIS A 69 17.42 0.19 -12.36
N GLU A 70 17.78 -0.19 -13.59
CA GLU A 70 16.85 -0.15 -14.73
C GLU A 70 15.71 -1.15 -14.52
N LYS A 71 16.04 -2.33 -13.98
CA LYS A 71 15.04 -3.33 -13.62
C LYS A 71 14.11 -2.83 -12.52
N TYR A 72 14.63 -2.16 -11.48
CA TYR A 72 13.80 -1.53 -10.45
C TYR A 72 12.83 -0.51 -11.07
N ALA A 73 13.35 0.41 -11.87
CA ALA A 73 12.56 1.45 -12.51
C ALA A 73 11.44 0.89 -13.41
N SER A 74 11.71 -0.23 -14.09
CA SER A 74 10.71 -0.91 -14.93
C SER A 74 9.55 -1.58 -14.17
N ILE A 75 9.75 -1.90 -12.88
CA ILE A 75 8.76 -2.61 -12.06
C ILE A 75 8.02 -1.64 -11.13
N TYR A 76 8.75 -0.72 -10.50
CA TYR A 76 8.24 0.16 -9.45
C TYR A 76 8.22 1.63 -9.85
N GLY A 77 8.68 1.98 -11.06
CA GLY A 77 8.94 3.37 -11.44
C GLY A 77 10.29 3.90 -10.90
N PRO A 78 10.71 5.07 -11.39
CA PRO A 78 12.00 5.68 -11.05
C PRO A 78 12.08 6.04 -9.56
N THR A 79 13.27 6.03 -8.97
CA THR A 79 13.50 6.37 -7.56
C THR A 79 14.47 7.54 -7.42
N THR A 80 14.87 7.86 -6.18
CA THR A 80 15.71 9.02 -5.86
C THR A 80 16.96 9.10 -6.74
N GLY A 81 17.18 10.26 -7.36
CA GLY A 81 18.30 10.52 -8.27
C GLY A 81 17.99 10.29 -9.75
N ASP A 82 16.93 9.54 -10.07
CA ASP A 82 16.48 9.35 -11.45
C ASP A 82 15.92 10.64 -12.05
N LYS A 83 15.90 10.67 -13.38
CA LYS A 83 15.35 11.78 -14.15
C LYS A 83 14.35 11.29 -15.17
N ILE A 84 13.21 11.97 -15.24
CA ILE A 84 12.15 11.70 -16.20
C ILE A 84 12.07 12.87 -17.18
N ARG A 85 12.09 12.58 -18.47
CA ARG A 85 11.83 13.59 -19.50
C ARG A 85 10.34 13.89 -19.55
N LEU A 86 9.95 15.17 -19.50
CA LEU A 86 8.55 15.56 -19.56
C LEU A 86 8.09 15.61 -21.02
N GLY A 87 7.35 14.59 -21.45
CA GLY A 87 6.90 14.45 -22.84
C GLY A 87 8.05 14.47 -23.84
N ASP A 88 7.88 15.20 -24.93
CA ASP A 88 8.89 15.43 -25.96
C ASP A 88 9.69 16.72 -25.78
N THR A 89 9.64 17.32 -24.57
CA THR A 89 10.32 18.58 -24.25
C THR A 89 11.81 18.40 -23.92
N ASN A 90 12.51 19.49 -23.57
CA ASN A 90 13.90 19.45 -23.08
C ASN A 90 13.97 19.49 -21.54
N LEU A 91 12.84 19.33 -20.85
CA LEU A 91 12.76 19.36 -19.40
C LEU A 91 12.92 17.96 -18.81
N TYR A 92 13.72 17.88 -17.74
CA TYR A 92 13.97 16.66 -16.99
C TYR A 92 13.63 16.88 -15.52
N ALA A 93 12.62 16.17 -15.02
CA ALA A 93 12.23 16.15 -13.61
C ALA A 93 13.11 15.15 -12.86
N GLY A 94 13.86 15.61 -11.86
CA GLY A 94 14.69 14.76 -11.00
C GLY A 94 13.94 14.34 -9.74
N ILE A 95 13.99 13.05 -9.38
CA ILE A 95 13.36 12.56 -8.15
C ILE A 95 14.21 12.97 -6.95
N GLU A 96 13.67 13.86 -6.12
CA GLU A 96 14.35 14.45 -4.97
C GLU A 96 14.34 13.53 -3.75
N LYS A 97 13.29 12.71 -3.62
CA LYS A 97 13.07 11.80 -2.51
C LYS A 97 12.18 10.62 -2.91
N ASP A 98 12.40 9.46 -2.32
CA ASP A 98 11.50 8.32 -2.35
C ASP A 98 11.09 7.96 -0.91
N PHE A 99 9.80 7.72 -0.70
CA PHE A 99 9.24 7.29 0.59
C PHE A 99 9.17 5.76 0.72
N ALA A 100 9.48 5.02 -0.35
CA ALA A 100 9.51 3.56 -0.32
C ALA A 100 10.64 3.02 0.57
N PHE A 101 10.38 1.85 1.15
CA PHE A 101 11.42 1.00 1.71
C PHE A 101 11.69 -0.10 0.69
N TYR A 102 12.93 -0.19 0.19
CA TYR A 102 13.25 -1.09 -0.91
C TYR A 102 13.04 -2.56 -0.52
N GLY A 103 12.25 -3.26 -1.33
CA GLY A 103 11.77 -4.62 -1.05
C GLY A 103 10.27 -4.68 -0.71
N ASP A 104 9.74 -3.60 -0.13
CA ASP A 104 8.37 -3.51 0.40
C ASP A 104 7.48 -2.57 -0.45
N GLY A 105 7.70 -2.53 -1.77
CA GLY A 105 6.89 -1.71 -2.68
C GLY A 105 5.48 -2.28 -2.85
N CYS A 106 4.44 -1.45 -2.71
CA CYS A 106 3.04 -1.85 -2.87
C CYS A 106 2.71 -2.11 -4.35
N ILE A 107 2.58 -3.38 -4.76
CA ILE A 107 2.21 -3.77 -6.13
C ILE A 107 1.00 -4.71 -6.09
N PHE A 108 -0.03 -4.37 -6.87
CA PHE A 108 -1.25 -5.15 -7.01
C PHE A 108 -1.19 -6.07 -8.23
N GLY A 109 -1.86 -7.22 -8.15
CA GLY A 109 -1.93 -8.19 -9.25
C GLY A 109 -1.75 -9.65 -8.81
N GLY A 110 -1.95 -10.57 -9.77
CA GLY A 110 -1.86 -12.01 -9.53
C GLY A 110 -0.48 -12.42 -8.99
N GLY A 111 -0.45 -12.95 -7.77
CA GLY A 111 0.80 -13.36 -7.10
C GLY A 111 1.70 -12.22 -6.61
N LYS A 112 1.20 -10.98 -6.58
CA LYS A 112 1.93 -9.80 -6.10
C LYS A 112 1.77 -9.61 -4.58
N VAL A 113 2.12 -8.43 -4.07
CA VAL A 113 2.26 -8.21 -2.62
C VAL A 113 0.98 -7.74 -1.95
N LEU A 114 0.11 -7.03 -2.68
CA LEU A 114 -1.19 -6.56 -2.18
C LEU A 114 -2.20 -7.70 -2.16
N ARG A 115 -2.07 -8.53 -1.12
CA ARG A 115 -2.92 -9.69 -0.83
C ARG A 115 -3.16 -9.81 0.67
N ASP A 116 -4.22 -10.53 0.99
CA ASP A 116 -4.68 -10.83 2.35
C ASP A 116 -3.53 -11.29 3.27
N GLY A 117 -3.34 -10.59 4.39
CA GLY A 117 -2.32 -10.88 5.39
C GLY A 117 -0.88 -10.56 4.98
N MET A 118 -0.68 -10.04 3.77
CA MET A 118 0.60 -9.50 3.28
C MET A 118 0.54 -7.97 3.38
N VAL A 119 0.66 -7.25 2.26
CA VAL A 119 0.54 -5.77 2.25
C VAL A 119 -0.89 -5.32 2.53
N GLN A 120 -1.90 -6.17 2.32
CA GLN A 120 -3.27 -5.90 2.76
C GLN A 120 -3.43 -6.36 4.22
N ALA A 121 -3.56 -5.39 5.11
CA ALA A 121 -3.66 -5.59 6.55
C ALA A 121 -4.98 -6.25 6.97
N LEU A 122 -4.91 -7.07 8.00
CA LEU A 122 -6.04 -7.80 8.56
C LEU A 122 -6.34 -7.36 9.98
N GLY A 123 -7.62 -7.30 10.35
CA GLY A 123 -8.03 -7.01 11.72
C GLY A 123 -7.98 -5.52 12.12
N TYR A 124 -7.71 -4.62 11.19
CA TYR A 124 -7.80 -3.18 11.41
C TYR A 124 -9.24 -2.67 11.24
N PRO A 125 -9.72 -1.75 12.10
CA PRO A 125 -11.03 -1.13 11.89
C PRO A 125 -11.04 -0.29 10.61
N GLU A 126 -12.17 -0.31 9.89
CA GLU A 126 -12.38 0.43 8.64
C GLU A 126 -11.98 1.92 8.73
N SER A 127 -12.19 2.55 9.89
CA SER A 127 -11.85 3.95 10.12
C SER A 127 -10.35 4.25 9.99
N PHE A 128 -9.49 3.25 10.11
CA PHE A 128 -8.03 3.37 9.96
C PHE A 128 -7.54 3.02 8.55
N CYS A 129 -8.32 2.22 7.81
CA CYS A 129 -7.95 1.78 6.47
C CYS A 129 -8.24 2.86 5.44
N LEU A 130 -7.46 2.94 4.37
CA LEU A 130 -7.74 3.81 3.24
C LEU A 130 -8.98 3.33 2.46
N ASP A 131 -9.68 4.25 1.79
CA ASP A 131 -10.73 3.88 0.84
C ASP A 131 -10.08 3.55 -0.51
N THR A 132 -9.04 4.29 -0.89
CA THR A 132 -8.23 4.04 -2.09
C THR A 132 -6.78 4.38 -1.81
N VAL A 133 -5.86 3.59 -2.37
CA VAL A 133 -4.43 3.90 -2.40
C VAL A 133 -3.97 3.98 -3.85
N ILE A 134 -3.23 5.03 -4.18
CA ILE A 134 -2.47 5.12 -5.42
C ILE A 134 -1.02 4.75 -5.07
N THR A 135 -0.44 3.82 -5.83
CA THR A 135 0.83 3.18 -5.45
C THR A 135 1.98 3.54 -6.38
N ASN A 136 3.15 3.79 -5.79
CA ASN A 136 4.42 4.08 -6.49
C ASN A 136 4.39 5.30 -7.42
N ASP A 137 3.67 6.35 -7.02
CA ASP A 137 3.50 7.56 -7.80
C ASP A 137 4.77 8.40 -7.84
N VAL A 138 5.10 8.92 -9.02
CA VAL A 138 5.98 10.09 -9.12
C VAL A 138 5.13 11.34 -9.01
N VAL A 139 5.18 12.00 -7.86
CA VAL A 139 4.47 13.25 -7.60
C VAL A 139 5.30 14.42 -8.12
N ILE A 140 4.70 15.22 -9.00
CA ILE A 140 5.22 16.53 -9.38
C ILE A 140 4.25 17.58 -8.85
N ASP A 141 4.72 18.33 -7.86
CA ASP A 141 3.97 19.40 -7.24
C ASP A 141 4.88 20.60 -6.95
N TYR A 142 4.30 21.78 -6.69
CA TYR A 142 5.09 22.95 -6.29
C TYR A 142 5.86 22.72 -4.98
N THR A 143 5.42 21.78 -4.13
CA THR A 143 6.12 21.40 -2.90
C THR A 143 7.34 20.49 -3.11
N GLY A 144 7.49 19.88 -4.29
CA GLY A 144 8.64 19.05 -4.64
C GLY A 144 8.35 17.99 -5.70
N ILE A 145 9.40 17.27 -6.09
CA ILE A 145 9.33 16.15 -7.02
C ILE A 145 9.81 14.88 -6.31
N TYR A 146 8.89 13.98 -5.96
CA TYR A 146 9.22 12.82 -5.13
C TYR A 146 8.37 11.60 -5.46
N LYS A 147 8.83 10.43 -5.04
CA LYS A 147 8.12 9.16 -5.17
C LYS A 147 7.44 8.75 -3.87
N ALA A 148 6.16 8.44 -3.92
CA ALA A 148 5.36 8.05 -2.76
C ALA A 148 4.12 7.27 -3.17
N ASP A 149 3.47 6.63 -2.19
CA ASP A 149 2.07 6.23 -2.28
C ASP A 149 1.16 7.38 -1.83
N ILE A 150 -0.03 7.49 -2.39
CA ILE A 150 -1.04 8.49 -2.02
C ILE A 150 -2.28 7.80 -1.43
N GLY A 151 -2.61 8.14 -0.18
CA GLY A 151 -3.77 7.59 0.51
C GLY A 151 -4.99 8.50 0.43
N ILE A 152 -6.12 7.93 -0.01
CA ILE A 152 -7.41 8.62 -0.11
C ILE A 152 -8.40 8.01 0.88
N LYS A 153 -9.09 8.89 1.63
CA LYS A 153 -10.21 8.52 2.49
C LYS A 153 -11.26 9.62 2.53
N GLY A 154 -12.53 9.28 2.39
CA GLY A 154 -13.64 10.24 2.36
C GLY A 154 -13.54 11.24 1.21
N GLY A 155 -12.94 10.85 0.08
CA GLY A 155 -12.71 11.73 -1.07
C GLY A 155 -11.58 12.75 -0.90
N LEU A 156 -10.76 12.64 0.14
CA LEU A 156 -9.65 13.55 0.43
C LEU A 156 -8.31 12.80 0.48
N ILE A 157 -7.23 13.48 0.11
CA ILE A 157 -5.87 13.00 0.36
C ILE A 157 -5.60 13.11 1.87
N VAL A 158 -5.45 11.97 2.54
CA VAL A 158 -5.23 11.91 4.00
C VAL A 158 -3.77 11.76 4.39
N ALA A 159 -2.94 11.25 3.49
CA ALA A 159 -1.50 11.12 3.66
C ALA A 159 -0.80 10.86 2.33
N ILE A 160 0.48 11.24 2.26
CA ILE A 160 1.40 10.93 1.17
C ILE A 160 2.66 10.37 1.83
N GLY A 161 3.11 9.19 1.40
CA GLY A 161 4.22 8.50 2.05
C GLY A 161 4.28 7.03 1.68
N LYS A 162 4.51 6.15 2.67
CA LYS A 162 4.49 4.69 2.46
C LYS A 162 3.17 4.10 2.95
N ALA A 163 2.49 3.39 2.06
CA ALA A 163 1.32 2.60 2.38
C ALA A 163 1.65 1.14 2.72
N GLY A 164 0.63 0.40 3.15
CA GLY A 164 0.66 -1.05 3.25
C GLY A 164 0.17 -1.57 4.59
N ASN A 165 0.77 -2.67 5.05
CA ASN A 165 0.42 -3.33 6.29
C ASN A 165 1.52 -3.12 7.36
N PRO A 166 1.25 -2.37 8.44
CA PRO A 166 2.22 -2.13 9.50
C PRO A 166 2.60 -3.40 10.30
N ASP A 167 1.84 -4.50 10.17
CA ASP A 167 2.16 -5.76 10.86
C ASP A 167 3.38 -6.47 10.25
N VAL A 168 3.65 -6.24 8.96
CA VAL A 168 4.66 -6.99 8.20
C VAL A 168 5.62 -6.12 7.39
N MET A 169 5.40 -4.81 7.34
CA MET A 169 6.26 -3.88 6.61
C MET A 169 6.69 -2.72 7.50
N ASP A 170 7.94 -2.32 7.36
CA ASP A 170 8.47 -1.16 8.07
C ASP A 170 7.97 0.16 7.46
N GLY A 171 7.97 1.22 8.27
CA GLY A 171 7.76 2.60 7.80
C GLY A 171 6.37 2.94 7.28
N VAL A 172 5.37 2.04 7.41
CA VAL A 172 3.98 2.33 7.01
C VAL A 172 3.46 3.49 7.85
N HIS A 173 2.96 4.53 7.19
CA HIS A 173 2.41 5.69 7.89
C HIS A 173 1.06 5.34 8.54
N ASN A 174 0.79 5.85 9.75
CA ASN A 174 -0.40 5.49 10.54
C ASN A 174 -1.74 5.72 9.82
N ASN A 175 -1.80 6.67 8.88
CA ASN A 175 -2.98 6.98 8.07
C ASN A 175 -2.90 6.40 6.64
N MET A 176 -2.06 5.39 6.42
CA MET A 176 -1.81 4.78 5.11
C MET A 176 -1.97 3.25 5.13
N ILE A 177 -2.80 2.74 6.04
CA ILE A 177 -3.06 1.32 6.16
C ILE A 177 -3.93 0.87 4.99
N VAL A 178 -3.46 -0.14 4.25
CA VAL A 178 -4.23 -0.79 3.20
C VAL A 178 -5.01 -1.93 3.82
N GLY A 179 -6.33 -1.83 3.85
CA GLY A 179 -7.22 -2.84 4.43
C GLY A 179 -8.02 -3.59 3.38
N VAL A 180 -8.89 -4.49 3.86
CA VAL A 180 -9.79 -5.31 3.01
C VAL A 180 -10.77 -4.50 2.16
N ASN A 181 -11.03 -3.24 2.52
CA ASN A 181 -11.96 -2.34 1.81
C ASN A 181 -11.22 -1.27 0.99
N THR A 182 -9.90 -1.38 0.84
CA THR A 182 -9.09 -0.39 0.11
C THR A 182 -9.00 -0.78 -1.35
N GLU A 183 -9.45 0.12 -2.24
CA GLU A 183 -9.21 0.00 -3.68
C GLU A 183 -7.77 0.39 -4.03
N VAL A 184 -7.22 -0.17 -5.11
CA VAL A 184 -5.85 0.10 -5.54
C VAL A 184 -5.83 0.68 -6.95
N ILE A 185 -5.14 1.80 -7.11
CA ILE A 185 -4.81 2.38 -8.41
C ILE A 185 -3.29 2.25 -8.62
N ALA A 186 -2.90 1.42 -9.59
CA ALA A 186 -1.50 1.12 -9.91
C ALA A 186 -0.92 2.17 -10.87
N TYR A 187 0.00 2.99 -10.38
CA TYR A 187 0.60 4.12 -11.12
C TYR A 187 2.14 4.04 -11.16
N GLU A 188 2.71 2.86 -10.93
CA GLU A 188 4.13 2.62 -11.15
C GLU A 188 4.56 3.06 -12.56
N GLY A 189 5.52 3.99 -12.61
CA GLY A 189 6.02 4.57 -13.88
C GLY A 189 5.18 5.72 -14.44
N MET A 190 4.11 6.13 -13.77
CA MET A 190 3.27 7.28 -14.12
C MET A 190 3.64 8.52 -13.28
N ILE A 191 3.23 9.69 -13.76
CA ILE A 191 3.35 10.96 -13.03
C ILE A 191 1.97 11.35 -12.51
N VAL A 192 1.90 11.75 -11.24
CA VAL A 192 0.71 12.33 -10.60
C VAL A 192 0.92 13.81 -10.35
N THR A 193 -0.11 14.61 -10.63
CA THR A 193 -0.14 16.05 -10.39
C THR A 193 -1.48 16.43 -9.74
N ALA A 194 -1.53 17.61 -9.12
CA ALA A 194 -2.82 18.21 -8.79
C ALA A 194 -3.58 18.61 -10.06
N GLY A 195 -4.92 18.57 -10.01
CA GLY A 195 -5.74 19.02 -11.14
C GLY A 195 -5.56 20.51 -11.45
N GLY A 196 -5.62 20.85 -12.74
CA GLY A 196 -5.53 22.22 -13.23
C GLY A 196 -6.63 23.12 -12.67
N ILE A 197 -6.26 24.35 -12.30
CA ILE A 197 -7.22 25.39 -11.88
C ILE A 197 -7.18 26.53 -12.89
N ASP A 198 -8.16 26.57 -13.79
CA ASP A 198 -8.36 27.71 -14.71
C ASP A 198 -9.23 28.78 -14.05
N CYS A 199 -8.60 29.92 -13.72
CA CYS A 199 -9.27 31.05 -13.08
C CYS A 199 -9.84 32.07 -14.09
N HIS A 200 -9.77 31.81 -15.40
CA HIS A 200 -10.23 32.72 -16.45
C HIS A 200 -11.07 31.99 -17.51
N VAL A 201 -12.06 31.23 -17.06
CA VAL A 201 -13.01 30.55 -17.95
C VAL A 201 -14.12 31.51 -18.40
N HIS A 202 -14.32 31.61 -19.70
CA HIS A 202 -15.51 32.23 -20.29
C HIS A 202 -16.53 31.13 -20.57
N PHE A 203 -17.63 31.09 -19.80
CA PHE A 203 -18.68 30.06 -19.93
C PHE A 203 -19.56 30.26 -21.18
N ILE A 204 -18.97 30.05 -22.36
CA ILE A 204 -19.61 30.25 -23.66
C ILE A 204 -20.51 29.07 -24.03
N CYS A 205 -20.09 27.84 -23.74
CA CYS A 205 -20.83 26.62 -24.07
C CYS A 205 -20.54 25.50 -23.06
N PRO A 206 -21.43 24.53 -22.85
CA PRO A 206 -21.19 23.44 -21.89
C PRO A 206 -20.08 22.47 -22.32
N GLN A 207 -19.82 22.33 -23.62
CA GLN A 207 -18.80 21.41 -24.15
C GLN A 207 -17.39 21.74 -23.65
N LEU A 208 -17.10 23.00 -23.32
CA LEU A 208 -15.79 23.40 -22.80
C LEU A 208 -15.45 22.71 -21.48
N ALA A 209 -16.44 22.24 -20.71
CA ALA A 209 -16.19 21.49 -19.48
C ALA A 209 -15.59 20.11 -19.77
N GLU A 210 -16.00 19.44 -20.85
CA GLU A 210 -15.44 18.16 -21.28
C GLU A 210 -14.00 18.31 -21.77
N GLU A 211 -13.71 19.39 -22.52
CA GLU A 211 -12.34 19.72 -22.95
C GLU A 211 -11.43 20.04 -21.75
N ALA A 212 -11.94 20.81 -20.78
CA ALA A 212 -11.18 21.16 -19.59
C ALA A 212 -10.82 19.93 -18.74
N ILE A 213 -11.78 19.04 -18.45
CA ILE A 213 -11.48 17.84 -17.66
C ILE A 213 -10.61 16.84 -18.42
N ALA A 214 -10.68 16.78 -19.76
CA ALA A 214 -9.85 15.91 -20.58
C ALA A 214 -8.38 16.36 -20.62
N SER A 215 -8.09 17.65 -20.41
CA SER A 215 -6.73 18.18 -20.34
C SER A 215 -6.06 18.05 -18.96
N GLY A 216 -6.80 17.59 -17.95
CA GLY A 216 -6.36 17.49 -16.55
C GLY A 216 -6.48 18.80 -15.78
#